data_AF-T0JAL5-F1
#
_entry.id   AF-T0JAL5-F1
#
_cell.length_a   1.000
_cell.length_b   1.000
_cell.length_c   1.000
_cell.angle_alpha   90.00
_cell.angle_beta   90.00
_cell.angle_gamma   90.00
#
_symmetry.space_group_name_H-M   'P 1'
#
loop_
_entity.id
_entity.type
_entity.pdbx_description
1 polymer ?
#
loop_
_entity_poly.entity_id
_entity_poly.type
_entity_poly.pdbx_seq_one_letter_code
_entity_poly.pdbx_strand_id
1 'polypeptide(L)'
;MGMFDTIRCEIPLSDGFTGEMQTKDFDCVLGTLLIRVDGRLMIEDCDWEDVPLAERPDLKLPFIGSHRAINRRWRDLDFHGEFCFYGSGESASDWHEYTARFTHGALESIEVAPKDSYPQSKAWEGKESAA
;
A
#
# COMPACT_ATOMS: atom_id res chain seq x y z
N MET A 1 -2.21 -13.70 6.59
CA MET A 1 -1.86 -12.53 5.76
C MET A 1 -2.67 -11.35 6.27
N GLY A 2 -2.01 -10.25 6.65
CA GLY A 2 -2.65 -9.08 7.25
C GLY A 2 -2.99 -8.01 6.22
N MET A 3 -3.79 -7.03 6.65
CA MET A 3 -4.16 -5.84 5.88
C MET A 3 -2.91 -4.98 5.57
N PHE A 4 -2.92 -4.24 4.46
CA PHE A 4 -1.83 -3.37 4.02
C PHE A 4 -2.42 -2.19 3.23
N ASP A 5 -1.66 -1.11 3.09
CA ASP A 5 -1.98 0.00 2.20
C ASP A 5 -1.15 -0.10 0.92
N THR A 6 -1.69 0.41 -0.20
CA THR A 6 -0.98 0.45 -1.49
C THR A 6 -0.19 1.75 -1.62
N ILE A 7 1.05 1.66 -2.09
CA ILE A 7 1.91 2.81 -2.40
C ILE A 7 2.03 2.97 -3.91
N ARG A 8 1.81 4.20 -4.39
CA ARG A 8 2.22 4.67 -5.71
C ARG A 8 3.37 5.66 -5.56
N CYS A 9 4.39 5.55 -6.40
CA CYS A 9 5.53 6.46 -6.39
C CYS A 9 5.70 7.09 -7.77
N GLU A 10 5.66 8.42 -7.86
CA GLU A 10 5.96 9.16 -9.11
C GLU A 10 7.47 9.38 -9.31
N ILE A 11 8.25 9.19 -8.26
CA ILE A 11 9.71 9.36 -8.29
C ILE A 11 10.35 8.04 -8.73
N PRO A 12 11.23 8.05 -9.74
CA PRO A 12 11.96 6.87 -10.15
C PRO A 12 12.75 6.28 -8.98
N LEU A 13 12.52 5.00 -8.70
CA LEU A 13 13.26 4.27 -7.67
C LEU A 13 14.68 3.98 -8.15
N SER A 14 15.63 3.85 -7.22
CA SER A 14 17.06 3.74 -7.53
C SER A 14 17.43 2.52 -8.38
N ASP A 15 16.63 1.46 -8.31
CA ASP A 15 16.77 0.22 -9.09
C ASP A 15 15.83 0.16 -10.31
N GLY A 16 15.03 1.21 -10.54
CA GLY A 16 14.12 1.33 -11.67
C GLY A 16 12.84 0.48 -11.59
N PHE A 17 12.50 -0.07 -10.42
CA PHE A 17 11.26 -0.83 -10.25
C PHE A 17 10.01 0.05 -10.45
N THR A 18 9.00 -0.50 -11.13
CA THR A 18 7.73 0.19 -11.44
C THR A 18 6.48 -0.63 -11.12
N GLY A 19 6.61 -1.67 -10.28
CA GLY A 19 5.50 -2.55 -9.92
C GLY A 19 4.60 -1.98 -8.82
N GLU A 20 3.57 -2.75 -8.45
CA GLU A 20 2.71 -2.42 -7.32
C GLU A 20 3.50 -2.53 -6.01
N MET A 21 3.34 -1.55 -5.14
CA MET A 21 4.00 -1.49 -3.84
C MET A 21 2.99 -1.39 -2.72
N GLN A 22 3.38 -1.87 -1.54
CA GLN A 22 2.55 -1.98 -0.35
C GLN A 22 3.33 -1.50 0.88
N THR A 23 2.62 -1.04 1.89
CA THR A 23 3.18 -0.71 3.21
C THR A 23 2.27 -1.21 4.32
N LYS A 24 2.84 -1.41 5.51
CA LYS A 24 2.12 -1.78 6.73
C LYS A 24 2.39 -0.84 7.90
N ASP A 25 3.08 0.27 7.62
CA ASP A 25 3.53 1.19 8.67
C ASP A 25 2.47 2.24 9.03
N PHE A 26 1.33 2.24 8.32
CA PHE A 26 0.16 3.09 8.59
C PHE A 26 -1.00 2.27 9.17
N ASP A 27 -2.20 2.83 9.20
CA ASP A 27 -3.40 2.19 9.75
C ASP A 27 -3.86 0.94 8.96
N CYS A 28 -3.25 0.67 7.80
CA CYS A 28 -3.48 -0.50 6.97
C CYS A 28 -4.93 -0.60 6.48
N VAL A 29 -5.63 0.52 6.26
CA VAL A 29 -7.09 0.55 5.97
C VAL A 29 -7.44 0.21 4.52
N LEU A 30 -6.54 -0.49 3.80
CA LEU A 30 -6.62 -0.71 2.35
C LEU A 30 -6.68 0.61 1.57
N GLY A 31 -6.01 1.63 2.10
CA GLY A 31 -5.87 2.94 1.47
C GLY A 31 -4.84 2.92 0.35
N THR A 32 -4.90 3.95 -0.51
CA THR A 32 -3.85 4.22 -1.49
C THR A 32 -3.10 5.48 -1.09
N LEU A 33 -1.79 5.38 -0.90
CA LEU A 33 -0.90 6.53 -0.74
C LEU A 33 -0.13 6.80 -2.03
N LEU A 34 0.26 8.05 -2.22
CA LEU A 34 1.01 8.53 -3.38
C LEU A 34 2.18 9.40 -2.91
N ILE A 35 3.40 8.95 -3.21
CA ILE A 35 4.61 9.76 -3.12
C ILE A 35 4.70 10.56 -4.43
N ARG A 36 4.45 11.86 -4.37
CA ARG A 36 4.43 12.73 -5.54
C ARG A 36 5.82 13.24 -5.91
N VAL A 37 5.98 13.65 -7.17
CA VAL A 37 7.22 14.26 -7.69
C VAL A 37 7.59 15.58 -6.98
N ASP A 38 6.62 16.27 -6.37
CA ASP A 38 6.85 17.46 -5.55
C ASP A 38 7.34 17.15 -4.13
N GLY A 39 7.52 15.87 -3.80
CA GLY A 39 8.00 15.40 -2.51
C GLY A 39 6.92 15.36 -1.43
N ARG A 40 5.63 15.50 -1.76
CA ARG A 40 4.54 15.33 -0.77
C ARG A 40 4.03 13.89 -0.73
N LEU A 41 3.63 13.44 0.46
CA LEU A 41 2.91 12.19 0.65
C LEU A 41 1.40 12.48 0.70
N MET A 42 0.67 11.92 -0.26
CA MET A 42 -0.78 12.09 -0.37
C MET A 42 -1.48 10.78 -0.02
N ILE A 43 -2.69 10.87 0.52
CA ILE A 43 -3.62 9.73 0.65
C ILE A 43 -4.84 9.95 -0.24
N GLU A 44 -5.30 8.88 -0.90
CA GLU A 44 -6.57 8.89 -1.63
C GLU A 44 -7.72 8.87 -0.61
N ASP A 45 -8.53 9.91 -0.65
CA ASP A 45 -9.73 10.05 0.16
C ASP A 45 -10.95 10.00 -0.77
N CYS A 46 -12.08 9.49 -0.27
CA CYS A 46 -13.31 9.39 -1.03
C CYS A 46 -14.52 9.45 -0.12
N ASP A 47 -15.63 9.92 -0.67
CA ASP A 47 -16.91 9.79 0.02
C ASP A 47 -17.58 8.49 -0.44
N TRP A 48 -18.45 7.93 0.39
CA TRP A 48 -19.17 6.70 0.08
C TRP A 48 -20.64 7.00 -0.07
N GLU A 49 -21.24 6.51 -1.14
CA GLU A 49 -22.68 6.57 -1.32
C GLU A 49 -23.29 5.18 -1.47
N ASP A 50 -24.54 5.06 -1.04
CA ASP A 50 -25.35 3.87 -1.26
C ASP A 50 -25.71 3.73 -2.74
N VAL A 51 -25.42 2.57 -3.31
CA VAL A 51 -25.81 2.23 -4.67
C VAL A 51 -27.25 1.76 -4.67
N PRO A 52 -28.15 2.32 -5.50
CA PRO A 52 -29.53 1.84 -5.63
C PRO A 52 -29.57 0.36 -6.05
N LEU A 53 -30.52 -0.42 -5.51
CA LEU A 53 -30.65 -1.85 -5.80
C LEU A 53 -30.62 -2.19 -7.30
N ALA A 54 -31.24 -1.35 -8.14
CA ALA A 54 -31.33 -1.57 -9.59
C ALA A 54 -29.98 -1.46 -10.32
N GLU A 55 -29.00 -0.75 -9.74
CA GLU A 55 -27.64 -0.58 -10.29
C GLU A 55 -26.65 -1.61 -9.72
N ARG A 56 -27.07 -2.43 -8.75
CA ARG A 56 -26.18 -3.41 -8.10
C ARG A 56 -25.91 -4.58 -9.04
N PRO A 57 -24.68 -5.12 -9.03
CA PRO A 57 -24.25 -6.16 -9.96
C PRO A 57 -25.00 -7.50 -9.79
N ASP A 58 -25.44 -7.82 -8.57
CA ASP A 58 -26.21 -9.03 -8.30
C ASP A 58 -27.40 -8.73 -7.36
N LEU A 59 -28.61 -8.83 -7.91
CA LEU A 59 -29.86 -8.63 -7.16
C LEU A 59 -30.14 -9.75 -6.15
N LYS A 60 -29.55 -10.95 -6.33
CA LYS A 60 -29.70 -12.07 -5.40
C LYS A 60 -28.80 -11.92 -4.18
N LEU A 61 -27.71 -11.18 -4.31
CA LEU A 61 -26.78 -10.84 -3.24
C LEU A 61 -26.71 -9.31 -3.10
N PRO A 62 -27.80 -8.67 -2.63
CA PRO A 62 -27.96 -7.22 -2.71
C PRO A 62 -26.96 -6.42 -1.88
N PHE A 63 -26.17 -7.07 -1.01
CA PHE A 63 -25.08 -6.44 -0.27
C PHE A 63 -23.80 -6.27 -1.11
N ILE A 64 -23.64 -7.04 -2.19
CA ILE A 64 -22.47 -6.90 -3.08
C ILE A 64 -22.64 -5.65 -3.93
N GLY A 65 -21.68 -4.74 -3.84
CA GLY A 65 -21.72 -3.46 -4.54
C GLY A 65 -22.78 -2.51 -3.99
N SER A 66 -23.18 -2.65 -2.72
CA SER A 66 -24.16 -1.76 -2.09
C SER A 66 -23.62 -0.36 -1.81
N HIS A 67 -22.31 -0.17 -1.80
CA HIS A 67 -21.64 1.13 -1.71
C HIS A 67 -20.69 1.33 -2.88
N ARG A 68 -20.52 2.58 -3.31
CA ARG A 68 -19.46 2.98 -4.24
C ARG A 68 -18.73 4.21 -3.72
N ALA A 69 -17.42 4.24 -3.96
CA ALA A 69 -16.59 5.41 -3.70
C ALA A 69 -16.87 6.49 -4.75
N ILE A 70 -17.15 7.70 -4.30
CA ILE A 70 -17.34 8.91 -5.10
C ILE A 70 -16.39 10.01 -4.62
N ASN A 71 -16.29 11.11 -5.40
CA ASN A 71 -15.50 12.29 -5.03
C ASN A 71 -14.06 11.97 -4.62
N ARG A 72 -13.41 11.06 -5.34
CA ARG A 72 -12.01 10.68 -5.10
C ARG A 72 -11.12 11.92 -5.20
N ARG A 73 -10.31 12.14 -4.18
CA ARG A 73 -9.44 13.29 -4.04
C ARG A 73 -8.14 12.89 -3.37
N TRP A 74 -7.08 13.61 -3.67
CA TRP A 74 -5.81 13.48 -2.96
C TRP A 74 -5.76 14.48 -1.82
N ARG A 75 -5.45 14.00 -0.62
CA ARG A 75 -5.25 14.82 0.57
C ARG A 75 -3.79 14.72 1.01
N ASP A 76 -3.16 15.87 1.23
CA ASP A 76 -1.81 15.92 1.79
C ASP A 76 -1.84 15.44 3.25
N LEU A 77 -0.91 14.55 3.59
CA LEU A 77 -0.76 14.06 4.96
C LEU A 77 0.14 14.95 5.82
N ASP A 78 0.92 15.85 5.22
CA ASP A 78 1.99 16.60 5.90
C ASP A 78 2.88 15.68 6.76
N PHE A 79 3.17 14.50 6.22
CA PHE A 79 3.79 13.41 6.96
C PHE A 79 5.24 13.76 7.36
N HIS A 80 5.60 13.42 8.60
CA HIS A 80 6.95 13.55 9.13
C HIS A 80 7.35 12.23 9.79
N GLY A 81 8.45 11.65 9.34
CA GLY A 81 8.95 10.37 9.81
C GLY A 81 9.47 9.51 8.67
N GLU A 82 9.67 8.24 8.97
CA GLU A 82 10.13 7.24 8.02
C GLU A 82 9.09 6.13 7.92
N PHE A 83 8.93 5.56 6.74
CA PHE A 83 8.17 4.32 6.57
C PHE A 83 8.80 3.44 5.48
N CYS A 84 8.56 2.15 5.63
CA CYS A 84 8.99 1.12 4.71
C CYS A 84 7.85 0.75 3.77
N PHE A 85 8.20 0.54 2.49
CA PHE A 85 7.29 0.02 1.49
C PHE A 85 8.01 -0.98 0.60
N TYR A 86 7.28 -1.94 0.09
CA TYR A 86 7.83 -3.07 -0.64
C TYR A 86 6.95 -3.47 -1.81
N GLY A 87 7.55 -4.09 -2.82
CA GLY A 87 6.86 -4.67 -3.96
C GLY A 87 7.53 -5.97 -4.38
N SER A 88 6.80 -6.79 -5.12
CA SER A 88 7.37 -7.98 -5.78
C SER A 88 7.15 -7.89 -7.28
N GLY A 89 8.19 -8.19 -8.06
CA GLY A 89 8.08 -8.36 -9.51
C GLY A 89 7.28 -9.61 -9.90
N GLU A 90 7.45 -10.08 -11.14
CA GLU A 90 6.74 -11.25 -11.66
C GLU A 90 7.03 -12.55 -10.89
N SER A 91 8.15 -12.59 -10.16
CA SER A 91 8.52 -13.70 -9.28
C SER A 91 8.64 -13.25 -7.84
N ALA A 92 8.25 -14.10 -6.88
CA ALA A 92 8.39 -13.81 -5.45
C ALA A 92 9.86 -13.64 -5.01
N SER A 93 10.82 -14.10 -5.83
CA SER A 93 12.26 -13.88 -5.63
C SER A 93 12.74 -12.46 -5.99
N ASP A 94 11.92 -11.70 -6.70
CA ASP A 94 12.18 -10.31 -7.12
C ASP A 94 11.55 -9.35 -6.11
N TRP A 95 12.08 -9.38 -4.88
CA TRP A 95 11.59 -8.56 -3.77
C TRP A 95 12.33 -7.23 -3.72
N HIS A 96 11.55 -6.15 -3.76
CA HIS A 96 12.04 -4.78 -3.67
C HIS A 96 11.50 -4.15 -2.40
N GLU A 97 12.37 -3.53 -1.62
CA GLU A 97 12.00 -2.88 -0.36
C GLU A 97 12.76 -1.57 -0.25
N TYR A 98 12.05 -0.55 0.23
CA TYR A 98 12.54 0.81 0.31
C TYR A 98 12.11 1.45 1.61
N THR A 99 12.92 2.39 2.09
CA THR A 99 12.58 3.29 3.19
C THR A 99 12.46 4.70 2.62
N ALA A 100 11.31 5.33 2.80
CA ALA A 100 11.13 6.75 2.51
C ALA A 100 11.21 7.56 3.80
N ARG A 101 12.01 8.63 3.78
CA ARG A 101 12.15 9.60 4.87
C ARG A 101 11.49 10.91 4.48
N PHE A 102 10.62 11.41 5.35
CA PHE A 102 9.95 12.70 5.21
C PHE A 102 10.27 13.60 6.41
N THR A 103 10.64 14.85 6.13
CA THR A 103 10.96 15.85 7.12
C THR A 103 10.18 17.12 6.82
N HIS A 104 9.36 17.57 7.78
CA HIS A 104 8.42 18.70 7.65
C HIS A 104 7.48 18.58 6.44
N GLY A 105 6.89 17.40 6.24
CA GLY A 105 5.94 17.16 5.16
C GLY A 105 6.56 17.00 3.77
N ALA A 106 7.88 17.02 3.66
CA ALA A 106 8.61 16.92 2.40
C ALA A 106 9.53 15.69 2.40
N LEU A 107 9.56 14.99 1.27
CA LEU A 107 10.42 13.85 1.04
C LEU A 107 11.90 14.30 1.05
N GLU A 108 12.70 13.61 1.84
CA GLU A 108 14.13 13.85 1.98
C GLU A 108 14.95 12.79 1.22
N SER A 109 14.62 11.50 1.41
CA SER A 109 15.28 10.41 0.69
C SER A 109 14.35 9.20 0.49
N ILE A 110 14.63 8.43 -0.55
CA ILE A 110 14.14 7.06 -0.74
C ILE A 110 15.37 6.19 -0.93
N GLU A 111 15.55 5.22 -0.05
CA GLU A 111 16.72 4.35 -0.02
C GLU A 111 16.26 2.89 -0.11
N VAL A 112 17.04 2.03 -0.76
CA VAL A 112 16.79 0.58 -0.77
C VAL A 112 16.97 0.08 0.66
N ALA A 113 15.94 -0.57 1.20
CA ALA A 113 16.00 -1.12 2.53
C ALA A 113 16.95 -2.34 2.55
N PRO A 114 17.72 -2.55 3.64
CA PRO A 114 18.46 -3.78 3.84
C PRO A 114 17.54 -5.01 3.75
N LYS A 115 18.04 -6.10 3.18
CA LYS A 115 17.30 -7.33 2.81
C LYS A 115 16.58 -8.08 3.96
N ASP A 116 16.58 -7.56 5.17
CA ASP A 116 16.00 -8.17 6.37
C ASP A 116 15.16 -7.19 7.21
N SER A 117 14.79 -6.02 6.67
CA SER A 117 14.11 -4.96 7.42
C SER A 117 12.67 -5.35 7.80
N TYR A 118 12.00 -6.11 6.94
CA TYR A 118 10.81 -6.86 7.29
C TYR A 118 11.14 -8.35 7.46
N PRO A 119 10.75 -9.00 8.58
CA PRO A 119 10.86 -10.44 8.68
C PRO A 119 9.90 -11.05 7.65
N GLN A 120 10.46 -11.47 6.51
CA GLN A 120 9.79 -12.41 5.63
C GLN A 120 9.42 -13.59 6.53
N SER A 121 8.11 -13.79 6.73
CA SER A 121 7.59 -14.75 7.69
C SER A 121 8.44 -16.00 7.65
N LYS A 122 9.07 -16.36 8.79
CA LYS A 122 9.81 -17.62 8.91
C LYS A 122 9.00 -18.68 8.22
N ALA A 123 9.58 -19.32 7.21
CA ALA A 123 9.00 -20.49 6.59
C ALA A 123 8.46 -21.36 7.72
N TRP A 124 7.17 -21.67 7.68
CA TRP A 124 6.53 -22.54 8.64
C TRP A 124 7.33 -23.86 8.64
N GLU A 125 8.19 -24.04 9.63
CA GLU A 125 8.78 -25.33 9.94
C GLU A 125 7.67 -26.17 10.55
N GLY A 126 6.95 -26.88 9.70
CA GLY A 126 6.03 -27.91 10.12
C GLY A 126 6.76 -28.88 11.02
N LYS A 127 6.49 -28.83 12.32
CA LYS A 127 6.84 -29.93 13.21
C LYS A 127 6.07 -31.15 12.73
N GLU A 128 6.76 -32.08 12.10
CA GLU A 128 6.33 -33.47 12.05
C GLU A 128 6.09 -33.92 13.49
N SER A 129 4.82 -34.06 13.87
CA SER A 129 4.44 -34.77 15.08
C SER A 129 4.40 -36.25 14.73
N ALA A 130 5.35 -36.97 15.30
CA ALA A 130 5.41 -38.42 15.30
C ALA A 130 4.07 -39.05 15.71
N ALA A 131 3.74 -40.16 15.05
CA ALA A 131 2.93 -41.26 15.57
C ALA A 131 3.51 -42.57 15.03
#